data_AF-A0AAU0KD07-F1
#
_entry.id   AF-A0AAU0KD07-F1
#
_cell.length_a   1.000
_cell.length_b   1.000
_cell.length_c   1.000
_cell.angle_alpha   90.00
_cell.angle_beta   90.00
_cell.angle_gamma   90.00
#
_symmetry.space_group_name_H-M   'P 1'
#
loop_
_entity.id
_entity.type
_entity.pdbx_description
1 polymer ?
#
loop_
_entity_poly.entity_id
_entity_poly.type
_entity_poly.pdbx_seq_one_letter_code
_entity_poly.pdbx_strand_id
1 'polypeptide(L)' 'MDKLKSTLREARAELNKITWPGKQQVWYSTLVVIFVTLLVATYLGIVDLVLTGVFSKILG' A
#
# COMPACT_ATOMS: atom_id res chain seq x y z
N MET A 1 -18.86 -15.92 30.96
CA MET A 1 -18.67 -15.72 29.49
C MET A 1 -19.19 -14.37 29.02
N ASP A 2 -20.01 -13.68 29.82
CA ASP A 2 -20.61 -12.37 29.49
C ASP A 2 -19.63 -11.19 29.49
N LYS A 3 -18.57 -11.24 30.32
CA LYS A 3 -17.51 -10.22 30.35
C LYS A 3 -16.74 -10.09 29.02
N LEU A 4 -16.59 -11.18 28.27
CA LEU A 4 -15.88 -11.16 26.98
C LEU A 4 -16.74 -10.49 25.88
N LYS A 5 -18.06 -10.67 25.95
CA LYS A 5 -19.01 -10.00 25.06
C LYS A 5 -19.08 -8.50 25.35
N SER A 6 -18.98 -8.09 26.62
CA SER A 6 -18.99 -6.67 26.97
C SER A 6 -17.71 -5.96 26.53
N THR A 7 -16.53 -6.57 26.74
CA THR A 7 -15.25 -5.98 26.29
C THR A 7 -15.13 -5.87 24.78
N LEU A 8 -15.62 -6.85 24.01
CA LEU A 8 -15.68 -6.74 22.55
C LEU A 8 -16.64 -5.66 22.07
N ARG A 9 -17.73 -5.43 22.80
CA ARG A 9 -18.72 -4.39 22.48
C ARG A 9 -18.20 -2.99 22.81
N GLU A 10 -17.49 -2.82 23.91
CA GLU A 10 -16.80 -1.58 24.29
C GLU A 10 -15.64 -1.27 23.34
N ALA A 11 -14.79 -2.26 23.00
CA ALA A 11 -13.72 -2.10 22.03
C ALA A 11 -14.26 -1.69 20.65
N ARG A 12 -15.39 -2.26 20.20
CA ARG A 12 -16.04 -1.86 18.94
C ARG A 12 -16.65 -0.45 19.02
N ALA A 13 -17.05 0.02 20.19
CA ALA A 13 -17.54 1.38 20.39
C ALA A 13 -16.40 2.42 20.40
N GLU A 14 -15.24 2.09 20.98
CA GLU A 14 -14.03 2.92 20.91
C GLU A 14 -13.43 2.98 19.51
N LEU A 15 -13.41 1.85 18.79
CA LEU A 15 -12.96 1.80 17.39
C LEU A 15 -13.82 2.66 16.45
N ASN A 16 -15.10 2.89 16.79
CA ASN A 16 -15.97 3.83 16.06
C ASN A 16 -15.75 5.30 16.44
N LYS A 17 -15.13 5.59 17.60
CA LYS A 17 -14.69 6.94 17.98
C LYS A 17 -13.42 7.37 17.26
N ILE A 18 -12.63 6.40 16.81
CA ILE A 18 -11.50 6.66 15.92
C ILE A 18 -12.11 7.04 14.57
N THR A 19 -11.87 8.27 14.15
CA THR A 19 -12.31 8.86 12.89
C THR A 19 -11.81 8.03 11.72
N TRP A 20 -12.53 6.96 11.40
CA TRP A 20 -12.24 6.15 10.24
C TRP A 20 -12.45 7.05 9.02
N PRO A 21 -11.40 7.25 8.21
CA PRO A 21 -11.54 8.02 6.98
C PRO A 21 -12.64 7.36 6.14
N GLY A 22 -13.55 8.17 5.61
CA GLY A 22 -14.68 7.67 4.82
C GLY A 22 -14.18 6.75 3.72
N LYS A 23 -14.87 5.61 3.52
CA LYS A 23 -14.46 4.55 2.56
C LYS A 23 -14.03 5.09 1.19
N GLN A 24 -14.63 6.20 0.77
CA GLN A 24 -14.32 6.89 -0.48
C GLN A 24 -12.88 7.43 -0.54
N GLN A 25 -12.36 8.00 0.55
CA GLN A 25 -10.98 8.51 0.60
C GLN A 25 -9.95 7.37 0.55
N VAL A 26 -10.28 6.22 1.16
CA VAL A 26 -9.43 5.02 1.11
C VAL A 26 -9.28 4.53 -0.32
N TRP A 27 -10.38 4.48 -1.09
CA TRP A 27 -10.33 4.07 -2.50
C TRP A 27 -9.50 5.01 -3.37
N TYR A 28 -9.64 6.33 -3.22
CA TYR A 28 -8.81 7.28 -3.96
C TYR A 28 -7.33 7.14 -3.61
N SER A 29 -7.00 7.01 -2.31
CA SER A 29 -5.61 6.82 -1.87
C SER A 29 -5.01 5.51 -2.42
N THR A 30 -5.77 4.40 -2.44
CA THR A 30 -5.30 3.14 -3.01
C THR A 30 -5.04 3.26 -4.51
N LEU A 31 -5.91 3.95 -5.25
CA LEU A 31 -5.77 4.13 -6.70
C LEU A 31 -4.52 4.96 -7.04
N VAL A 32 -4.26 6.02 -6.27
CA VAL A 32 -3.03 6.82 -6.40
C VAL A 32 -1.79 5.96 -6.11
N VAL A 33 -1.81 5.17 -5.03
CA VAL A 33 -0.67 4.29 -4.69
C VAL A 33 -0.41 3.27 -5.80
N ILE A 34 -1.44 2.65 -6.37
CA ILE A 34 -1.30 1.72 -7.51
C ILE A 34 -0.62 2.44 -8.69
N PHE A 35 -1.10 3.62 -9.06
CA PHE A 35 -0.54 4.38 -10.18
C PHE A 35 0.93 4.75 -9.96
N VAL A 36 1.27 5.29 -8.79
CA VAL A 36 2.64 5.65 -8.43
C VAL A 36 3.55 4.42 -8.40
N THR A 37 3.08 3.31 -7.85
CA THR A 37 3.86 2.05 -7.79
C THR A 37 4.16 1.53 -9.19
N LEU A 38 3.19 1.60 -10.10
CA LEU A 38 3.34 1.16 -11.49
C LEU A 38 4.35 2.03 -12.25
N LEU A 39 4.29 3.36 -12.06
CA LEU A 39 5.28 4.30 -12.60
C LEU A 39 6.70 4.01 -12.11
N VAL A 40 6.86 3.83 -10.79
CA VAL A 40 8.17 3.54 -10.18
C VAL A 40 8.70 2.19 -10.66
N ALA A 41 7.85 1.17 -10.73
CA ALA A 41 8.23 -0.16 -11.23
C ALA A 41 8.68 -0.10 -12.70
N THR A 42 7.98 0.64 -13.57
CA THR A 42 8.41 0.85 -14.96
C THR A 42 9.74 1.59 -15.03
N TYR A 43 9.93 2.65 -14.25
CA TYR A 43 11.20 3.40 -14.21
C TYR A 43 12.37 2.51 -13.79
N LEU A 44 12.23 1.79 -12.67
CA LEU A 44 13.27 0.87 -12.18
C LEU A 44 13.56 -0.22 -13.21
N GLY A 45 12.52 -0.85 -13.77
CA GLY A 45 12.69 -1.89 -14.79
C GLY A 45 13.45 -1.41 -16.04
N ILE A 46 13.20 -0.17 -16.50
CA ILE A 46 13.99 0.42 -17.61
C ILE A 46 15.44 0.60 -17.20
N VAL A 47 15.68 1.14 -16.00
CA VAL A 47 17.04 1.37 -15.47
C VAL A 47 17.82 0.05 -15.34
N ASP A 48 17.18 -1.00 -14.83
CA ASP A 48 17.78 -2.33 -14.68
C ASP A 48 18.13 -2.95 -16.05
N LEU A 49 17.27 -2.78 -17.06
CA LEU A 49 17.55 -3.24 -18.43
C LEU A 49 18.69 -2.47 -19.09
N VAL A 50 18.74 -1.15 -18.91
CA VAL A 50 19.82 -0.31 -19.42
C VAL A 50 21.15 -0.68 -18.76
N LEU A 51 21.17 -0.82 -17.43
CA LEU A 51 22.35 -1.26 -16.70
C LEU A 51 22.82 -2.64 -17.15
N THR A 52 21.93 -3.62 -17.23
CA THR A 52 22.28 -4.98 -17.67
C THR A 52 22.84 -4.98 -19.09
N GLY A 53 22.23 -4.21 -20.02
CA GLY A 53 22.71 -4.09 -21.39
C GLY A 53 24.08 -3.42 -21.49
N VAL A 54 24.35 -2.40 -20.68
CA VAL A 54 25.65 -1.71 -20.63
C VAL A 54 26.72 -2.61 -19.99
N PHE A 55 26.41 -3.24 -18.85
CA PHE A 55 27.33 -4.17 -18.19
C PHE A 55 27.66 -5.37 -19.08
N SER A 56 26.68 -5.95 -19.78
CA SER A 56 26.93 -7.05 -20.71
C SER A 56 27.83 -6.66 -21.89
N LYS A 57 27.82 -5.39 -22.30
CA LYS A 57 28.71 -4.86 -23.36
C LYS A 57 30.12 -4.50 -22.88
N ILE A 58 30.30 -4.35 -21.57
CA ILE A 58 31.59 -3.98 -20.95
C ILE A 58 32.33 -5.23 -20.46
N LEU A 59 31.60 -6.23 -19.94
CA LEU A 59 32.15 -7.51 -19.47
C LEU A 59 32.32 -8.56 -20.58
N GLY A 60 31.66 -8.38 -21.73
CA GLY A 60 31.91 -9.14 -22.97
C GLY A 60 32.77 -8.32 -23.92
#